data_AF-D5DEG9-F1
#
_entry.id   AF-D5DEG9-F1
#
_cell.length_a   1.000
_cell.length_b   1.000
_cell.length_c   1.000
_cell.angle_alpha   90.00
_cell.angle_beta   90.00
_cell.angle_gamma   90.00
#
_symmetry.space_group_name_H-M   'P 1'
#
loop_
_entity.id
_entity.type
_entity.pdbx_description
1 polymer ?
#
loop_
_entity_poly.entity_id
_entity_poly.type
_entity_poly.pdbx_seq_one_letter_code
_entity_poly.pdbx_strand_id
1 'polypeptide(L)'
;MSYRIERDSIGEIKVAEDKLWGAQTQRSKENFPIGIEKMPIEVIRAFAVLKKSAAISNHKLGKLSAEKSEAIVQAANEIIEGKWNEHFPLVVWQTGSGTQSNMNVNEVISHRGNQLINGDETLHPNDDVNMSQSSNDTFPTALHIAAVLEVEDQLLPALKTLKETFAAKQEQFKDIIKIGRTHLQDATPLTLGQEISGWHHMLEKNEEMIKQSVEYMKELAIGGTAVGTGINAHPDFGDEVAKEISSTLGKTFISAPNKFHALTSHDQVVYAHGALKALAADLMKIANDVRWLASGPRSGLGEITIPANEPGSSIMPGKVNPTQSEALTMVSAQVFGNDVTIGIAASQGNFELNVFKPVIIYNFLQSVRLLTDSMQAFNDKCAVGIEPNKEKIQHNLENSLMLVTALNPHIGYENAAKIAKLAHQEGTTLKEAAVKTGLLTEEQFEQWVNPANMIHPSK
;
A
#
# COMPACT_ATOMS: atom_id res chain seq x y z
N MET A 1 26.95 30.80 -12.20
CA MET A 1 26.96 29.76 -11.14
C MET A 1 28.40 29.49 -10.80
N SER A 2 28.75 29.51 -9.51
CA SER A 2 30.07 29.08 -9.04
C SER A 2 30.10 27.55 -8.94
N TYR A 3 31.27 26.97 -9.16
CA TYR A 3 31.48 25.53 -9.17
C TYR A 3 32.75 25.21 -8.38
N ARG A 4 32.75 24.05 -7.72
CA ARG A 4 33.97 23.41 -7.21
C ARG A 4 34.36 22.24 -8.10
N ILE A 5 35.66 21.93 -8.10
CA ILE A 5 36.19 20.77 -8.81
C ILE A 5 36.22 19.61 -7.83
N GLU A 6 35.47 18.55 -8.16
CA GLU A 6 35.49 17.27 -7.47
C GLU A 6 36.23 16.25 -8.33
N ARG A 7 36.79 15.21 -7.71
CA ARG A 7 37.55 14.18 -8.41
C ARG A 7 37.16 12.79 -7.95
N ASP A 8 36.99 11.89 -8.92
CA ASP A 8 36.91 10.45 -8.70
C ASP A 8 38.01 9.74 -9.52
N SER A 9 37.94 8.40 -9.61
CA SER A 9 38.89 7.61 -10.37
C SER A 9 38.84 7.84 -11.89
N ILE A 10 37.77 8.44 -12.42
CA ILE A 10 37.57 8.74 -13.85
C ILE A 10 38.16 10.12 -14.18
N GLY A 11 38.23 11.03 -13.21
CA GLY A 11 38.88 12.33 -13.34
C GLY A 11 38.11 13.44 -12.65
N GLU A 12 38.39 14.67 -13.06
CA GLU A 12 37.74 15.87 -12.52
C GLU A 12 36.33 16.07 -13.10
N ILE A 13 35.44 16.70 -12.31
CA ILE A 13 34.12 17.16 -12.74
C ILE A 13 33.70 18.40 -11.95
N LYS A 14 32.94 19.29 -12.59
CA LYS A 14 32.41 20.50 -11.96
C LYS A 14 31.13 20.19 -11.21
N VAL A 15 31.10 20.50 -9.92
CA VAL A 15 29.90 20.40 -9.07
C VAL A 15 29.51 21.80 -8.61
N ALA A 16 28.21 22.10 -8.59
CA ALA A 16 27.72 23.39 -8.11
C ALA A 16 28.13 23.59 -6.63
N GLU A 17 28.61 24.79 -6.30
CA GLU A 17 29.22 25.07 -4.98
C GLU A 17 28.21 24.94 -3.83
N ASP A 18 26.93 25.22 -4.09
CA ASP A 18 25.84 25.13 -3.13
C ASP A 18 25.34 23.69 -2.88
N LYS A 19 25.98 22.66 -3.45
CA LYS A 19 25.52 21.26 -3.37
C LYS A 19 26.46 20.37 -2.57
N LEU A 20 25.90 19.58 -1.65
CA LEU A 20 26.67 18.66 -0.81
C LEU A 20 27.14 17.38 -1.52
N TRP A 21 26.56 17.00 -2.66
CA TRP A 21 26.97 15.79 -3.39
C TRP A 21 28.30 15.98 -4.14
N GLY A 22 29.00 14.91 -4.50
CA GLY A 22 30.33 14.94 -5.10
C GLY A 22 30.39 14.51 -6.57
N ALA A 23 31.56 14.04 -6.98
CA ALA A 23 31.85 13.69 -8.37
C ALA A 23 30.94 12.59 -8.93
N GLN A 24 30.69 11.51 -8.17
CA GLN A 24 29.95 10.36 -8.69
C GLN A 24 28.47 10.69 -8.86
N THR A 25 27.88 11.46 -7.94
CA THR A 25 26.51 11.95 -8.09
C THR A 25 26.37 12.86 -9.31
N GLN A 26 27.32 13.78 -9.51
CA GLN A 26 27.29 14.68 -10.65
C GLN A 26 27.39 13.91 -11.97
N ARG A 27 28.31 12.94 -12.08
CA ARG A 27 28.41 12.06 -13.25
C ARG A 27 27.14 11.25 -13.47
N SER A 28 26.56 10.69 -12.41
CA SER A 28 25.30 9.93 -12.50
C SER A 28 24.17 10.78 -13.08
N LYS A 29 24.03 12.01 -12.58
CA LYS A 29 23.02 12.95 -13.07
C LYS A 29 23.16 13.27 -14.56
N GLU A 30 24.39 13.31 -15.08
CA GLU A 30 24.66 13.53 -16.51
C GLU A 30 24.49 12.25 -17.35
N ASN A 31 24.79 11.08 -16.79
CA ASN A 31 24.74 9.79 -17.49
C ASN A 31 23.33 9.17 -17.58
N PHE A 32 22.45 9.49 -16.63
CA PHE A 32 21.10 8.91 -16.55
C PHE A 32 19.99 9.98 -16.65
N PRO A 33 19.89 10.76 -17.75
CA PRO A 33 18.82 11.76 -17.94
C PRO A 33 17.52 11.08 -18.43
N ILE A 34 17.02 10.11 -17.67
CA ILE A 34 15.88 9.25 -18.05
C ILE A 34 14.72 9.54 -17.09
N GLY A 35 13.54 9.80 -17.64
CA GLY A 35 12.30 9.96 -16.86
C GLY A 35 12.25 11.22 -16.00
N ILE A 36 11.24 11.28 -15.14
CA ILE A 36 11.04 12.36 -14.17
C ILE A 36 11.11 11.86 -12.72
N GLU A 37 11.13 10.53 -12.55
CA GLU A 37 11.10 9.86 -11.28
C GLU A 37 12.46 9.96 -10.60
N LYS A 38 12.52 10.72 -9.50
CA LYS A 38 13.65 10.71 -8.59
C LYS A 38 13.62 9.50 -7.69
N MET A 39 14.78 9.09 -7.17
CA MET A 39 14.84 8.11 -6.10
C MET A 39 13.91 8.53 -4.94
N PRO A 40 12.99 7.67 -4.47
CA PRO A 40 12.08 8.03 -3.40
C PRO A 40 12.83 8.50 -2.14
N ILE A 41 12.31 9.55 -1.50
CA ILE A 41 12.99 10.16 -0.35
C ILE A 41 13.05 9.20 0.85
N GLU A 42 12.11 8.27 0.92
CA GLU A 42 12.05 7.18 1.89
C GLU A 42 13.30 6.30 1.79
N VAL A 43 13.77 6.00 0.58
CA VAL A 43 15.01 5.24 0.36
C VAL A 43 16.22 6.05 0.83
N ILE A 44 16.24 7.36 0.60
CA ILE A 44 17.33 8.25 1.06
C ILE A 44 17.38 8.30 2.59
N ARG A 45 16.23 8.43 3.26
CA ARG A 45 16.15 8.40 4.73
C ARG A 45 16.56 7.04 5.28
N ALA A 46 16.14 5.95 4.65
CA ALA A 46 16.56 4.60 5.02
C ALA A 46 18.08 4.40 4.86
N PHE A 47 18.68 4.95 3.81
CA PHE A 47 20.14 5.01 3.68
C PHE A 47 20.78 5.80 4.82
N ALA A 48 20.25 6.97 5.18
CA ALA A 48 20.80 7.76 6.29
C ALA A 48 20.74 6.98 7.62
N VAL A 49 19.65 6.26 7.90
CA VAL A 49 19.56 5.33 9.04
C VAL A 49 20.67 4.27 8.96
N LEU A 50 20.83 3.63 7.81
CA LEU A 50 21.88 2.64 7.60
C LEU A 50 23.28 3.21 7.83
N LYS A 51 23.60 4.40 7.29
CA LYS A 51 24.92 5.03 7.44
C LYS A 51 25.21 5.43 8.88
N LYS A 52 24.20 5.95 9.59
CA LYS A 52 24.26 6.21 11.03
C LYS A 52 24.59 4.92 11.79
N SER A 53 23.83 3.86 11.56
CA SER A 53 24.02 2.59 12.25
C SER A 53 25.38 1.95 11.92
N ALA A 54 25.82 2.01 10.66
CA ALA A 54 27.12 1.52 10.24
C ALA A 54 28.29 2.28 10.90
N ALA A 55 28.20 3.60 11.06
CA ALA A 55 29.22 4.39 11.75
C ALA A 55 29.32 4.00 13.23
N ILE A 56 28.17 3.89 13.92
CA ILE A 56 28.10 3.47 15.32
C ILE A 56 28.69 2.06 15.49
N SER A 57 28.32 1.11 14.63
CA SER A 57 28.83 -0.27 14.70
C SER A 57 30.33 -0.34 14.37
N ASN A 58 30.82 0.37 13.35
CA ASN A 58 32.25 0.41 13.05
C ASN A 58 33.06 1.03 14.21
N HIS A 59 32.52 2.04 14.89
CA HIS A 59 33.15 2.60 16.09
C HIS A 59 33.19 1.59 17.25
N LYS A 60 32.06 0.93 17.55
CA LYS A 60 31.98 -0.13 18.57
C LYS A 60 32.97 -1.27 18.31
N LEU A 61 33.21 -1.58 17.03
CA LEU A 61 34.14 -2.61 16.56
C LEU A 61 35.58 -2.11 16.38
N GLY A 62 35.89 -0.88 16.80
CA GLY A 62 37.24 -0.31 16.78
C GLY A 62 37.79 0.02 15.39
N LYS A 63 36.94 0.10 14.36
CA LYS A 63 37.34 0.41 12.97
C LYS A 63 37.26 1.89 12.62
N LEU A 64 36.42 2.67 13.32
CA LEU A 64 36.19 4.09 13.06
C LEU A 64 36.43 4.92 14.33
N SER A 65 37.10 6.07 14.19
CA SER A 65 37.32 7.01 15.30
C SER A 65 35.99 7.56 15.84
N ALA A 66 36.00 7.99 17.10
CA ALA A 66 34.81 8.59 17.72
C ALA A 66 34.40 9.87 16.99
N GLU A 67 35.35 10.74 16.66
CA GLU A 67 35.11 12.02 15.99
C GLU A 67 34.45 11.83 14.61
N LYS A 68 34.97 10.92 13.76
CA LYS A 68 34.34 10.59 12.48
C LYS A 68 32.96 9.97 12.64
N SER A 69 32.80 9.06 13.61
CA SER A 69 31.52 8.42 13.89
C SER A 69 30.45 9.45 14.27
N GLU A 70 30.76 10.35 15.20
CA GLU A 70 29.87 11.42 15.65
C GLU A 70 29.47 12.36 14.50
N ALA A 71 30.43 12.76 13.67
CA ALA A 71 30.15 13.62 12.50
C ALA A 71 29.24 12.93 11.47
N ILE A 72 29.45 11.63 11.18
CA ILE A 72 28.55 10.85 10.30
C ILE A 72 27.16 10.74 10.90
N VAL A 73 27.06 10.41 12.20
CA VAL A 73 25.78 10.27 12.90
C VAL A 73 24.99 11.58 12.84
N GLN A 74 25.63 12.72 13.08
CA GLN A 74 24.98 14.02 13.03
C GLN A 74 24.50 14.35 11.60
N ALA A 75 25.35 14.20 10.58
CA ALA A 75 24.98 14.45 9.19
C ALA A 75 23.83 13.53 8.73
N ALA A 76 23.86 12.25 9.12
CA ALA A 76 22.80 11.30 8.83
C ALA A 76 21.47 11.68 9.51
N ASN A 77 21.49 12.11 10.77
CA ASN A 77 20.28 12.61 11.45
C ASN A 77 19.68 13.82 10.72
N GLU A 78 20.50 14.75 10.23
CA GLU A 78 20.00 15.89 9.46
C GLU A 78 19.29 15.47 8.15
N ILE A 79 19.75 14.39 7.49
CA ILE A 79 19.06 13.80 6.33
C ILE A 79 17.74 13.15 6.75
N ILE A 80 17.72 12.40 7.86
CA ILE A 80 16.50 11.77 8.40
C ILE A 80 15.44 12.84 8.70
N GLU A 81 15.84 13.97 9.28
CA GLU A 81 15.00 15.15 9.56
C GLU A 81 14.55 15.90 8.28
N GLY A 82 15.10 15.56 7.11
CA GLY A 82 14.73 16.13 5.83
C GLY A 82 15.38 17.48 5.49
N LYS A 83 16.46 17.87 6.17
CA LYS A 83 17.15 19.15 5.96
C LYS A 83 17.80 19.29 4.58
N TRP A 84 18.17 18.17 3.96
CA TRP A 84 19.05 18.13 2.80
C TRP A 84 18.44 17.44 1.57
N ASN A 85 17.10 17.37 1.47
CA ASN A 85 16.39 16.60 0.44
C ASN A 85 16.77 16.99 -1.00
N GLU A 86 17.08 18.27 -1.24
CA GLU A 86 17.52 18.81 -2.53
C GLU A 86 18.88 18.29 -2.99
N HIS A 87 19.67 17.68 -2.10
CA HIS A 87 20.99 17.13 -2.38
C HIS A 87 20.97 15.69 -2.91
N PHE A 88 19.78 15.16 -3.20
CA PHE A 88 19.58 13.83 -3.76
C PHE A 88 18.89 13.91 -5.14
N PRO A 89 19.62 14.31 -6.19
CA PRO A 89 19.02 14.63 -7.49
C PRO A 89 18.78 13.41 -8.38
N LEU A 90 19.23 12.23 -7.97
CA LEU A 90 19.32 11.06 -8.84
C LEU A 90 17.95 10.44 -9.15
N VAL A 91 17.84 9.89 -10.36
CA VAL A 91 16.63 9.24 -10.86
C VAL A 91 16.54 7.79 -10.40
N VAL A 92 15.34 7.21 -10.46
CA VAL A 92 15.13 5.77 -10.29
C VAL A 92 15.91 4.98 -11.34
N TRP A 93 15.94 5.49 -12.57
CA TRP A 93 16.49 4.85 -13.77
C TRP A 93 18.01 4.99 -13.89
N GLN A 94 18.72 4.55 -12.85
CA GLN A 94 20.19 4.59 -12.73
C GLN A 94 20.79 3.15 -12.79
N THR A 95 21.99 2.91 -12.23
CA THR A 95 22.45 1.51 -12.16
C THR A 95 21.52 0.66 -11.32
N GLY A 96 21.31 -0.54 -11.80
CA GLY A 96 20.40 -1.51 -11.23
C GLY A 96 20.71 -2.00 -9.82
N SER A 97 21.97 -1.88 -9.40
CA SER A 97 22.41 -2.12 -8.02
C SER A 97 22.00 -1.00 -7.06
N GLY A 98 21.72 0.21 -7.59
CA GLY A 98 21.52 1.42 -6.82
C GLY A 98 22.81 2.07 -6.29
N THR A 99 23.97 1.70 -6.86
CA THR A 99 25.29 2.24 -6.47
C THR A 99 25.34 3.77 -6.48
N GLN A 100 24.75 4.45 -7.46
CA GLN A 100 24.82 5.91 -7.49
C GLN A 100 24.05 6.55 -6.33
N SER A 101 22.92 6.00 -5.91
CA SER A 101 22.23 6.52 -4.70
C SER A 101 23.01 6.23 -3.42
N ASN A 102 23.64 5.05 -3.29
CA ASN A 102 24.52 4.79 -2.15
C ASN A 102 25.67 5.80 -2.10
N MET A 103 26.34 6.03 -3.24
CA MET A 103 27.42 7.02 -3.32
C MET A 103 26.94 8.45 -3.12
N ASN A 104 25.74 8.80 -3.57
CA ASN A 104 25.16 10.11 -3.33
C ASN A 104 24.97 10.37 -1.84
N VAL A 105 24.47 9.39 -1.08
CA VAL A 105 24.36 9.52 0.38
C VAL A 105 25.75 9.59 1.03
N ASN A 106 26.70 8.77 0.59
CA ASN A 106 28.07 8.82 1.09
C ASN A 106 28.73 10.19 0.88
N GLU A 107 28.60 10.76 -0.31
CA GLU A 107 29.16 12.07 -0.66
C GLU A 107 28.52 13.19 0.14
N VAL A 108 27.18 13.20 0.26
CA VAL A 108 26.47 14.22 1.04
C VAL A 108 26.84 14.14 2.53
N ILE A 109 26.88 12.94 3.12
CA ILE A 109 27.28 12.75 4.52
C ILE A 109 28.75 13.12 4.73
N SER A 110 29.65 12.73 3.83
CA SER A 110 31.08 13.07 3.93
C SER A 110 31.29 14.58 3.86
N HIS A 111 30.69 15.25 2.86
CA HIS A 111 30.81 16.70 2.72
C HIS A 111 30.24 17.41 3.93
N ARG A 112 29.03 17.04 4.38
CA ARG A 112 28.40 17.65 5.54
C ARG A 112 29.17 17.36 6.83
N GLY A 113 29.61 16.14 7.03
CA GLY A 113 30.39 15.75 8.21
C GLY A 113 31.74 16.46 8.29
N ASN A 114 32.40 16.72 7.16
CA ASN A 114 33.62 17.54 7.12
C ASN A 114 33.38 18.99 7.55
N GLN A 115 32.15 19.52 7.45
CA GLN A 115 31.78 20.83 8.00
C GLN A 115 31.47 20.79 9.49
N LEU A 116 31.30 19.59 10.07
CA LEU A 116 30.94 19.35 11.47
C LEU A 116 32.16 18.97 12.32
N ILE A 117 33.20 18.42 11.71
CA ILE A 117 34.47 18.11 12.36
C ILE A 117 35.19 19.41 12.72
N ASN A 118 35.65 19.49 13.97
CA ASN A 118 36.41 20.63 14.48
C ASN A 118 37.91 20.31 14.64
N GLY A 119 38.30 19.03 14.59
CA GLY A 119 39.68 18.58 14.61
C GLY A 119 40.33 18.47 13.23
N ASP A 120 41.46 17.76 13.16
CA ASP A 120 42.26 17.58 11.94
C ASP A 120 41.81 16.38 11.08
N GLU A 121 40.84 15.58 11.54
CA GLU A 121 40.33 14.43 10.79
C GLU A 121 39.46 14.87 9.61
N THR A 122 39.44 14.05 8.55
CA THR A 122 38.55 14.24 7.40
C THR A 122 37.79 12.97 7.11
N LEU A 123 36.54 13.11 6.68
CA LEU A 123 35.69 12.04 6.19
C LEU A 123 35.88 11.83 4.69
N HIS A 124 36.30 10.64 4.30
CA HIS A 124 36.25 10.15 2.94
C HIS A 124 34.93 9.39 2.68
N PRO A 125 34.22 9.64 1.56
CA PRO A 125 32.93 8.99 1.31
C PRO A 125 33.04 7.47 1.20
N ASN A 126 34.15 6.92 0.72
CA ASN A 126 34.34 5.47 0.62
C ASN A 126 34.96 4.86 1.88
N ASP A 127 36.01 5.47 2.40
CA ASP A 127 36.86 4.83 3.42
C ASP A 127 36.23 4.95 4.82
N ASP A 128 35.46 6.02 5.05
CA ASP A 128 34.81 6.29 6.33
C ASP A 128 33.30 6.05 6.26
N VAL A 129 32.57 6.75 5.37
CA VAL A 129 31.09 6.67 5.33
C VAL A 129 30.62 5.31 4.79
N ASN A 130 31.33 4.75 3.81
CA ASN A 130 31.07 3.43 3.24
C ASN A 130 31.94 2.32 3.87
N MET A 131 32.58 2.58 5.02
CA MET A 131 33.42 1.60 5.70
C MET A 131 32.65 0.30 5.99
N SER A 132 33.27 -0.85 5.70
CA SER A 132 32.71 -2.21 5.88
C SER A 132 31.48 -2.51 5.01
N GLN A 133 31.14 -1.67 4.04
CA GLN A 133 29.93 -1.76 3.23
C GLN A 133 30.23 -1.93 1.74
N SER A 134 29.24 -2.42 0.99
CA SER A 134 29.20 -2.40 -0.46
C SER A 134 27.91 -1.74 -0.94
N SER A 135 27.87 -1.22 -2.17
CA SER A 135 26.58 -0.81 -2.75
C SER A 135 25.60 -1.99 -2.85
N ASN A 136 26.14 -3.20 -3.02
CA ASN A 136 25.36 -4.40 -3.27
C ASN A 136 24.60 -4.85 -2.02
N ASP A 137 25.11 -4.63 -0.81
CA ASP A 137 24.43 -4.96 0.44
C ASP A 137 23.75 -3.76 1.11
N THR A 138 24.16 -2.52 0.79
CA THR A 138 23.56 -1.31 1.35
C THR A 138 22.24 -0.92 0.69
N PHE A 139 22.14 -0.94 -0.65
CA PHE A 139 20.87 -0.61 -1.32
C PHE A 139 19.73 -1.57 -0.97
N PRO A 140 19.89 -2.92 -1.01
CA PRO A 140 18.82 -3.80 -0.56
C PRO A 140 18.50 -3.62 0.94
N THR A 141 19.47 -3.27 1.77
CA THR A 141 19.17 -2.93 3.17
C THR A 141 18.29 -1.68 3.29
N ALA A 142 18.63 -0.60 2.58
CA ALA A 142 17.81 0.61 2.55
C ALA A 142 16.41 0.37 1.92
N LEU A 143 16.35 -0.48 0.90
CA LEU A 143 15.10 -0.94 0.26
C LEU A 143 14.15 -1.55 1.29
N HIS A 144 14.64 -2.52 2.06
CA HIS A 144 13.85 -3.24 3.05
C HIS A 144 13.43 -2.33 4.21
N ILE A 145 14.34 -1.49 4.72
CA ILE A 145 14.00 -0.52 5.77
C ILE A 145 12.89 0.42 5.29
N ALA A 146 13.05 1.05 4.12
CA ALA A 146 12.05 1.99 3.59
C ALA A 146 10.69 1.33 3.42
N ALA A 147 10.65 0.13 2.82
CA ALA A 147 9.41 -0.61 2.59
C ALA A 147 8.71 -1.00 3.91
N VAL A 148 9.44 -1.53 4.89
CA VAL A 148 8.87 -1.91 6.19
C VAL A 148 8.32 -0.69 6.93
N LEU A 149 9.07 0.42 6.96
CA LEU A 149 8.61 1.66 7.60
C LEU A 149 7.33 2.19 6.96
N GLU A 150 7.28 2.31 5.64
CA GLU A 150 6.10 2.85 4.97
C GLU A 150 4.87 1.95 5.11
N VAL A 151 5.03 0.62 5.12
CA VAL A 151 3.90 -0.27 5.38
C VAL A 151 3.43 -0.16 6.83
N GLU A 152 4.33 -0.24 7.80
CA GLU A 152 3.93 -0.27 9.21
C GLU A 152 3.44 1.09 9.73
N ASP A 153 4.05 2.19 9.27
CA ASP A 153 3.83 3.52 9.83
C ASP A 153 2.83 4.37 9.02
N GLN A 154 2.57 4.02 7.75
CA GLN A 154 1.62 4.74 6.89
C GLN A 154 0.43 3.86 6.47
N LEU A 155 0.70 2.75 5.79
CA LEU A 155 -0.35 1.93 5.18
C LEU A 155 -1.25 1.23 6.21
N LEU A 156 -0.67 0.54 7.20
CA LEU A 156 -1.43 -0.18 8.20
C LEU A 156 -2.33 0.75 9.03
N PRO A 157 -1.87 1.96 9.46
CA PRO A 157 -2.75 2.96 10.05
C PRO A 157 -3.91 3.39 9.16
N ALA A 158 -3.66 3.70 7.87
CA ALA A 158 -4.72 4.09 6.93
C ALA A 158 -5.76 2.97 6.71
N LEU A 159 -5.28 1.73 6.56
CA LEU A 159 -6.13 0.55 6.47
C LEU A 159 -6.99 0.38 7.72
N LYS A 160 -6.39 0.54 8.91
CA LYS A 160 -7.10 0.45 10.19
C LYS A 160 -8.21 1.49 10.28
N THR A 161 -7.96 2.74 9.90
CA THR A 161 -8.98 3.80 9.92
C THR A 161 -10.19 3.44 9.04
N LEU A 162 -9.96 3.04 7.79
CA LEU A 162 -11.06 2.66 6.90
C LEU A 162 -11.81 1.42 7.41
N LYS A 163 -11.08 0.45 7.96
CA LYS A 163 -11.63 -0.76 8.57
C LYS A 163 -12.54 -0.44 9.76
N GLU A 164 -12.14 0.48 10.64
CA GLU A 164 -12.93 0.95 11.79
C GLU A 164 -14.19 1.70 11.34
N THR A 165 -14.11 2.50 10.28
CA THR A 165 -15.29 3.14 9.68
C THR A 165 -16.31 2.11 9.21
N PHE A 166 -15.88 1.07 8.50
CA PHE A 166 -16.80 0.01 8.07
C PHE A 166 -17.31 -0.85 9.23
N ALA A 167 -16.53 -1.03 10.31
CA ALA A 167 -17.00 -1.66 11.54
C ALA A 167 -18.15 -0.87 12.18
N ALA A 168 -18.04 0.46 12.24
CA ALA A 168 -19.11 1.32 12.74
C ALA A 168 -20.33 1.30 11.82
N LYS A 169 -20.14 1.37 10.50
CA LYS A 169 -21.23 1.38 9.52
C LYS A 169 -22.01 0.06 9.47
N GLN A 170 -21.34 -1.09 9.60
CA GLN A 170 -22.07 -2.37 9.64
C GLN A 170 -23.00 -2.45 10.87
N GLU A 171 -22.57 -1.95 12.02
CA GLU A 171 -23.39 -1.91 13.24
C GLU A 171 -24.52 -0.89 13.12
N GLN A 172 -24.23 0.30 12.57
CA GLN A 172 -25.23 1.36 12.33
C GLN A 172 -26.36 0.87 11.41
N PHE A 173 -26.07 -0.02 10.45
CA PHE A 173 -27.01 -0.48 9.42
C PHE A 173 -27.44 -1.94 9.57
N LYS A 174 -27.19 -2.55 10.74
CA LYS A 174 -27.47 -3.97 11.00
C LYS A 174 -28.93 -4.37 10.81
N ASP A 175 -29.87 -3.43 11.03
CA ASP A 175 -31.32 -3.68 10.97
C ASP A 175 -31.95 -3.26 9.62
N ILE A 176 -31.15 -2.74 8.67
CA ILE A 176 -31.66 -2.25 7.38
C ILE A 176 -31.69 -3.40 6.38
N ILE A 177 -32.85 -4.04 6.22
CA ILE A 177 -33.04 -5.14 5.26
C ILE A 177 -33.12 -4.56 3.84
N LYS A 178 -32.32 -5.12 2.93
CA LYS A 178 -32.28 -4.79 1.51
C LYS A 178 -32.35 -6.05 0.66
N ILE A 179 -32.57 -5.88 -0.64
CA ILE A 179 -32.49 -6.99 -1.58
C ILE A 179 -31.02 -7.31 -1.89
N GLY A 180 -30.67 -8.59 -1.84
CA GLY A 180 -29.37 -9.06 -2.32
C GLY A 180 -29.31 -9.05 -3.84
N ARG A 181 -28.09 -9.05 -4.39
CA ARG A 181 -27.88 -9.20 -5.83
C ARG A 181 -26.78 -10.21 -6.13
N THR A 182 -27.10 -11.20 -6.94
CA THR A 182 -26.13 -12.15 -7.50
C THR A 182 -26.26 -12.13 -9.02
N HIS A 183 -25.14 -12.13 -9.74
CA HIS A 183 -25.15 -11.93 -11.21
C HIS A 183 -25.88 -10.64 -11.66
N LEU A 184 -25.90 -9.61 -10.81
CA LEU A 184 -26.65 -8.36 -10.97
C LEU A 184 -28.18 -8.51 -11.01
N GLN A 185 -28.71 -9.70 -10.76
CA GLN A 185 -30.15 -9.96 -10.64
C GLN A 185 -30.58 -9.88 -9.17
N ASP A 186 -31.85 -9.58 -8.93
CA ASP A 186 -32.43 -9.64 -7.60
C ASP A 186 -32.25 -11.04 -7.00
N ALA A 187 -31.93 -11.10 -5.71
CA ALA A 187 -31.72 -12.33 -4.95
C ALA A 187 -32.47 -12.29 -3.60
N THR A 188 -32.18 -13.21 -2.68
CA THR A 188 -32.75 -13.18 -1.31
C THR A 188 -32.28 -11.96 -0.53
N PRO A 189 -33.05 -11.52 0.49
CA PRO A 189 -32.68 -10.37 1.30
C PRO A 189 -31.46 -10.65 2.19
N LEU A 190 -30.78 -9.56 2.55
CA LEU A 190 -29.76 -9.46 3.60
C LEU A 190 -29.85 -8.06 4.21
N THR A 191 -29.18 -7.81 5.33
CA THR A 191 -29.10 -6.45 5.86
C THR A 191 -27.94 -5.68 5.21
N LEU A 192 -28.07 -4.35 5.10
CA LEU A 192 -26.96 -3.49 4.67
C LEU A 192 -25.75 -3.66 5.61
N GLY A 193 -26.00 -3.90 6.91
CA GLY A 193 -24.94 -4.27 7.85
C GLY A 193 -24.22 -5.57 7.46
N GLN A 194 -24.94 -6.63 7.05
CA GLN A 194 -24.34 -7.87 6.55
C GLN A 194 -23.54 -7.66 5.25
N GLU A 195 -23.96 -6.75 4.37
CA GLU A 195 -23.20 -6.41 3.16
C GLU A 195 -21.88 -5.72 3.52
N ILE A 196 -21.92 -4.72 4.41
CA ILE A 196 -20.74 -3.97 4.86
C ILE A 196 -19.81 -4.83 5.72
N SER A 197 -20.33 -5.81 6.47
CA SER A 197 -19.48 -6.72 7.24
C SER A 197 -18.56 -7.54 6.33
N GLY A 198 -19.01 -7.86 5.11
CA GLY A 198 -18.15 -8.44 4.07
C GLY A 198 -16.99 -7.51 3.66
N TRP A 199 -17.25 -6.21 3.47
CA TRP A 199 -16.21 -5.22 3.16
C TRP A 199 -15.23 -5.05 4.33
N HIS A 200 -15.74 -5.00 5.56
CA HIS A 200 -14.90 -4.92 6.76
C HIS A 200 -13.99 -6.15 6.88
N HIS A 201 -14.53 -7.35 6.70
CA HIS A 201 -13.76 -8.58 6.83
C HIS A 201 -12.69 -8.75 5.74
N MET A 202 -12.95 -8.26 4.52
CA MET A 202 -11.92 -8.14 3.48
C MET A 202 -10.72 -7.34 3.99
N LEU A 203 -10.96 -6.17 4.61
CA LEU A 203 -9.87 -5.34 5.15
C LEU A 203 -9.16 -6.00 6.33
N GLU A 204 -9.87 -6.72 7.21
CA GLU A 204 -9.26 -7.52 8.28
C GLU A 204 -8.29 -8.56 7.73
N LYS A 205 -8.71 -9.32 6.72
CA LYS A 205 -7.88 -10.37 6.12
C LYS A 205 -6.66 -9.79 5.40
N ASN A 206 -6.83 -8.68 4.69
CA ASN A 206 -5.70 -8.00 4.06
C ASN A 206 -4.70 -7.47 5.10
N GLU A 207 -5.15 -6.93 6.23
CA GLU A 207 -4.26 -6.48 7.30
C GLU A 207 -3.39 -7.63 7.83
N GLU A 208 -3.99 -8.80 8.06
CA GLU A 208 -3.27 -10.01 8.49
C GLU A 208 -2.23 -10.45 7.45
N MET A 209 -2.63 -10.53 6.18
CA MET A 209 -1.73 -10.93 5.09
C MET A 209 -0.55 -9.97 4.93
N ILE A 210 -0.80 -8.66 5.00
CA ILE A 210 0.23 -7.62 4.89
C ILE A 210 1.21 -7.76 6.05
N LYS A 211 0.72 -7.82 7.30
CA LYS A 211 1.57 -7.99 8.48
C LYS A 211 2.46 -9.22 8.36
N GLN A 212 1.89 -10.37 8.01
CA GLN A 212 2.65 -11.62 7.84
C GLN A 212 3.70 -11.51 6.74
N SER A 213 3.36 -10.88 5.61
CA SER A 213 4.27 -10.76 4.47
C SER A 213 5.46 -9.81 4.74
N VAL A 214 5.23 -8.73 5.49
CA VAL A 214 6.26 -7.73 5.83
C VAL A 214 7.26 -8.26 6.86
N GLU A 215 6.91 -9.23 7.69
CA GLU A 215 7.88 -9.85 8.61
C GLU A 215 9.10 -10.43 7.86
N TYR A 216 8.90 -11.03 6.69
CA TYR A 216 10.00 -11.54 5.88
C TYR A 216 10.91 -10.42 5.36
N MET A 217 10.39 -9.20 5.21
CA MET A 217 11.19 -8.07 4.76
C MET A 217 12.11 -7.49 5.84
N LYS A 218 12.04 -7.97 7.09
CA LYS A 218 12.88 -7.50 8.21
C LYS A 218 14.29 -8.11 8.21
N GLU A 219 14.58 -9.00 7.27
CA GLU A 219 15.92 -9.53 7.02
C GLU A 219 16.75 -8.57 6.15
N LEU A 220 17.90 -8.13 6.65
CA LEU A 220 18.75 -7.13 6.01
C LEU A 220 20.00 -7.75 5.39
N ALA A 221 20.32 -7.33 4.17
CA ALA A 221 21.49 -7.81 3.42
C ALA A 221 22.84 -7.33 3.99
N ILE A 222 22.85 -6.30 4.84
CA ILE A 222 24.05 -5.66 5.37
C ILE A 222 25.04 -6.66 5.97
N GLY A 223 26.33 -6.50 5.65
CA GLY A 223 27.39 -7.46 5.99
C GLY A 223 27.60 -8.54 4.92
N GLY A 224 26.75 -8.60 3.89
CA GLY A 224 26.98 -9.44 2.70
C GLY A 224 28.10 -8.90 1.80
N THR A 225 28.37 -7.59 1.85
CA THR A 225 29.38 -6.87 1.06
C THR A 225 29.19 -7.06 -0.46
N ALA A 226 30.24 -7.40 -1.21
CA ALA A 226 30.21 -7.42 -2.67
C ALA A 226 29.30 -8.54 -3.23
N VAL A 227 29.44 -9.76 -2.71
CA VAL A 227 28.84 -10.97 -3.30
C VAL A 227 28.21 -11.92 -2.27
N GLY A 228 28.15 -11.52 -0.99
CA GLY A 228 27.51 -12.28 0.09
C GLY A 228 28.49 -12.93 1.08
N THR A 229 29.79 -12.88 0.79
CA THR A 229 30.83 -13.51 1.63
C THR A 229 31.23 -12.70 2.87
N GLY A 230 30.87 -11.43 2.92
CA GLY A 230 31.30 -10.51 3.99
C GLY A 230 32.77 -10.07 3.90
N ILE A 231 33.42 -10.21 2.74
CA ILE A 231 34.81 -9.78 2.55
C ILE A 231 34.98 -8.28 2.90
N ASN A 232 36.03 -7.96 3.65
CA ASN A 232 36.36 -6.62 4.17
C ASN A 232 35.41 -6.07 5.26
N ALA A 233 34.39 -6.81 5.68
CA ALA A 233 33.60 -6.50 6.87
C ALA A 233 34.17 -7.22 8.11
N HIS A 234 33.90 -6.67 9.30
CA HIS A 234 34.13 -7.41 10.55
C HIS A 234 33.10 -8.55 10.67
N PRO A 235 33.44 -9.72 11.25
CA PRO A 235 32.50 -10.84 11.39
C PRO A 235 31.14 -10.45 12.01
N ASP A 236 31.17 -9.59 13.03
CA ASP A 236 29.96 -9.14 13.74
C ASP A 236 29.27 -7.91 13.11
N PHE A 237 29.80 -7.37 12.00
CA PHE A 237 29.32 -6.09 11.45
C PHE A 237 27.84 -6.12 11.06
N GLY A 238 27.40 -7.14 10.31
CA GLY A 238 26.02 -7.23 9.86
C GLY A 238 25.02 -7.30 11.02
N ASP A 239 25.34 -8.09 12.05
CA ASP A 239 24.49 -8.30 13.21
C ASP A 239 24.43 -7.05 14.09
N GLU A 240 25.56 -6.40 14.34
CA GLU A 240 25.61 -5.16 15.10
C GLU A 240 24.89 -4.00 14.37
N VAL A 241 24.99 -3.93 13.03
CA VAL A 241 24.25 -2.90 12.27
C VAL A 241 22.76 -3.16 12.28
N ALA A 242 22.30 -4.41 12.08
CA ALA A 242 20.87 -4.75 12.15
C ALA A 242 20.28 -4.45 13.54
N LYS A 243 21.04 -4.74 14.61
CA LYS A 243 20.67 -4.40 15.99
C LYS A 243 20.60 -2.89 16.22
N GLU A 244 21.55 -2.13 15.71
CA GLU A 244 21.57 -0.66 15.82
C GLU A 244 20.41 -0.01 15.03
N ILE A 245 20.12 -0.52 13.82
CA ILE A 245 18.94 -0.12 13.04
C ILE A 245 17.67 -0.39 13.84
N SER A 246 17.57 -1.59 14.43
CA SER A 246 16.41 -1.99 15.23
C SER A 246 16.18 -1.04 16.42
N SER A 247 17.25 -0.75 17.15
CA SER A 247 17.21 0.19 18.28
C SER A 247 16.85 1.61 17.84
N THR A 248 17.37 2.06 16.69
CA THR A 248 17.12 3.40 16.16
C THR A 248 15.67 3.59 15.73
N LEU A 249 15.06 2.55 15.14
CA LEU A 249 13.72 2.62 14.58
C LEU A 249 12.62 2.11 15.53
N GLY A 250 12.98 1.47 16.64
CA GLY A 250 12.00 0.82 17.53
C GLY A 250 11.26 -0.36 16.87
N LYS A 251 11.89 -0.99 15.87
CA LYS A 251 11.34 -2.10 15.08
C LYS A 251 12.38 -3.22 15.02
N THR A 252 11.95 -4.46 14.89
CA THR A 252 12.89 -5.59 14.81
C THR A 252 13.38 -5.77 13.39
N PHE A 253 14.68 -5.63 13.18
CA PHE A 253 15.39 -6.04 11.97
C PHE A 253 16.50 -7.01 12.35
N ILE A 254 16.76 -7.99 11.47
CA ILE A 254 17.84 -8.96 11.67
C ILE A 254 18.75 -9.00 10.46
N SER A 255 19.99 -9.39 10.69
CA SER A 255 20.94 -9.72 9.65
C SER A 255 20.45 -10.97 8.91
N ALA A 256 20.32 -10.92 7.58
CA ALA A 256 19.74 -12.02 6.82
C ALA A 256 20.56 -13.32 7.00
N PRO A 257 19.92 -14.46 7.27
CA PRO A 257 20.63 -15.72 7.55
C PRO A 257 21.44 -16.22 6.34
N ASN A 258 21.02 -15.86 5.12
CA ASN A 258 21.75 -16.14 3.89
C ASN A 258 21.97 -14.86 3.07
N LYS A 259 23.21 -14.37 3.04
CA LYS A 259 23.56 -13.14 2.32
C LYS A 259 23.55 -13.28 0.80
N PHE A 260 23.78 -14.48 0.26
CA PHE A 260 23.72 -14.69 -1.19
C PHE A 260 22.29 -14.51 -1.69
N HIS A 261 21.32 -15.09 -0.99
CA HIS A 261 19.89 -14.90 -1.24
C HIS A 261 19.51 -13.42 -1.11
N ALA A 262 19.88 -12.74 -0.01
CA ALA A 262 19.53 -11.34 0.22
C ALA A 262 20.07 -10.36 -0.85
N LEU A 263 21.17 -10.71 -1.53
CA LEU A 263 21.72 -9.89 -2.62
C LEU A 263 21.06 -10.19 -3.97
N THR A 264 20.82 -11.46 -4.27
CA THR A 264 20.35 -11.91 -5.58
C THR A 264 18.83 -11.95 -5.71
N SER A 265 18.09 -12.34 -4.67
CA SER A 265 16.64 -12.50 -4.71
C SER A 265 15.92 -11.37 -4.00
N HIS A 266 14.71 -11.04 -4.49
CA HIS A 266 13.79 -10.04 -3.93
C HIS A 266 12.38 -10.63 -3.78
N ASP A 267 12.29 -11.95 -3.57
CA ASP A 267 11.06 -12.71 -3.41
C ASP A 267 10.25 -12.28 -2.18
N GLN A 268 10.91 -11.82 -1.11
CA GLN A 268 10.26 -11.21 0.05
C GLN A 268 9.45 -9.97 -0.35
N VAL A 269 9.99 -9.13 -1.25
CA VAL A 269 9.31 -7.95 -1.78
C VAL A 269 8.14 -8.35 -2.69
N VAL A 270 8.33 -9.37 -3.55
CA VAL A 270 7.27 -9.92 -4.41
C VAL A 270 6.12 -10.45 -3.56
N TYR A 271 6.41 -11.19 -2.49
CA TYR A 271 5.40 -11.75 -1.60
C TYR A 271 4.62 -10.64 -0.88
N ALA A 272 5.31 -9.64 -0.32
CA ALA A 272 4.68 -8.50 0.33
C ALA A 272 3.82 -7.67 -0.64
N HIS A 273 4.32 -7.40 -1.86
CA HIS A 273 3.52 -6.70 -2.85
C HIS A 273 2.31 -7.51 -3.34
N GLY A 274 2.41 -8.84 -3.35
CA GLY A 274 1.27 -9.73 -3.58
C GLY A 274 0.13 -9.53 -2.58
N ALA A 275 0.44 -9.27 -1.31
CA ALA A 275 -0.55 -8.90 -0.30
C ALA A 275 -1.14 -7.49 -0.55
N LEU A 276 -0.33 -6.53 -1.01
CA LEU A 276 -0.82 -5.21 -1.43
C LEU A 276 -1.75 -5.29 -2.65
N LYS A 277 -1.47 -6.19 -3.59
CA LYS A 277 -2.36 -6.48 -4.73
C LYS A 277 -3.70 -7.07 -4.25
N ALA A 278 -3.69 -7.97 -3.27
CA ALA A 278 -4.92 -8.51 -2.68
C ALA A 278 -5.77 -7.38 -2.08
N LEU A 279 -5.14 -6.48 -1.31
CA LEU A 279 -5.80 -5.29 -0.77
C LEU A 279 -6.38 -4.41 -1.89
N ALA A 280 -5.61 -4.15 -2.95
CA ALA A 280 -6.08 -3.38 -4.09
C ALA A 280 -7.30 -4.01 -4.80
N ALA A 281 -7.37 -5.35 -4.88
CA ALA A 281 -8.50 -6.08 -5.44
C ALA A 281 -9.77 -5.94 -4.58
N ASP A 282 -9.63 -6.06 -3.26
CA ASP A 282 -10.76 -5.88 -2.35
C ASP A 282 -11.23 -4.41 -2.31
N LEU A 283 -10.31 -3.43 -2.30
CA LEU A 283 -10.65 -2.01 -2.40
C LEU A 283 -11.36 -1.69 -3.72
N MET A 284 -10.92 -2.28 -4.84
CA MET A 284 -11.61 -2.16 -6.13
C MET A 284 -13.05 -2.66 -6.02
N LYS A 285 -13.28 -3.82 -5.38
CA LYS A 285 -14.62 -4.38 -5.18
C LYS A 285 -15.48 -3.47 -4.31
N ILE A 286 -14.97 -3.04 -3.16
CA ILE A 286 -15.67 -2.15 -2.22
C ILE A 286 -16.06 -0.83 -2.90
N ALA A 287 -15.12 -0.18 -3.57
CA ALA A 287 -15.37 1.08 -4.27
C ALA A 287 -16.42 0.93 -5.38
N ASN A 288 -16.39 -0.21 -6.09
CA ASN A 288 -17.38 -0.57 -7.11
C ASN A 288 -18.78 -0.75 -6.51
N ASP A 289 -18.91 -1.50 -5.42
CA ASP A 289 -20.20 -1.68 -4.75
C ASP A 289 -20.76 -0.34 -4.31
N VAL A 290 -19.95 0.50 -3.64
CA VAL A 290 -20.39 1.83 -3.17
C VAL A 290 -20.90 2.69 -4.32
N ARG A 291 -20.18 2.79 -5.44
CA ARG A 291 -20.62 3.62 -6.58
C ARG A 291 -21.86 3.06 -7.28
N TRP A 292 -22.03 1.74 -7.34
CA TRP A 292 -23.22 1.12 -7.92
C TRP A 292 -24.44 1.28 -7.01
N LEU A 293 -24.29 1.07 -5.71
CA LEU A 293 -25.36 1.27 -4.74
C LEU A 293 -25.80 2.74 -4.67
N ALA A 294 -24.87 3.68 -4.89
CA ALA A 294 -25.15 5.11 -4.97
C ALA A 294 -25.61 5.61 -6.35
N SER A 295 -25.69 4.73 -7.37
CA SER A 295 -26.06 5.13 -8.72
C SER A 295 -27.48 5.71 -8.77
N GLY A 296 -27.64 6.89 -9.38
CA GLY A 296 -28.90 7.63 -9.32
C GLY A 296 -28.78 9.05 -9.89
N PRO A 297 -29.64 10.00 -9.47
CA PRO A 297 -30.56 9.90 -8.33
C PRO A 297 -31.89 9.20 -8.62
N ARG A 298 -32.25 8.97 -9.89
CA ARG A 298 -33.57 8.41 -10.27
C ARG A 298 -33.53 7.14 -11.11
N SER A 299 -32.45 6.91 -11.86
CA SER A 299 -32.37 5.86 -12.89
C SER A 299 -31.29 4.81 -12.60
N GLY A 300 -30.94 4.62 -11.33
CA GLY A 300 -29.99 3.61 -10.86
C GLY A 300 -30.56 2.80 -9.69
N LEU A 301 -29.68 2.17 -8.92
CA LEU A 301 -30.07 1.41 -7.73
C LEU A 301 -30.53 2.34 -6.59
N GLY A 302 -29.75 3.39 -6.32
CA GLY A 302 -30.06 4.46 -5.37
C GLY A 302 -30.27 4.01 -3.93
N GLU A 303 -29.68 2.90 -3.51
CA GLU A 303 -29.88 2.31 -2.18
C GLU A 303 -29.08 3.01 -1.08
N ILE A 304 -27.96 3.64 -1.43
CA ILE A 304 -27.20 4.50 -0.51
C ILE A 304 -27.01 5.88 -1.11
N THR A 305 -26.69 6.83 -0.24
CA THR A 305 -26.21 8.16 -0.59
C THR A 305 -24.76 8.31 -0.14
N ILE A 306 -24.01 9.13 -0.87
CA ILE A 306 -22.61 9.46 -0.58
C ILE A 306 -22.46 10.99 -0.54
N PRO A 307 -21.45 11.53 0.17
CA PRO A 307 -21.19 12.96 0.21
C PRO A 307 -20.98 13.58 -1.17
N ALA A 308 -21.52 14.78 -1.37
CA ALA A 308 -21.27 15.60 -2.55
C ALA A 308 -20.10 16.55 -2.28
N ASN A 309 -18.87 16.14 -2.63
CA ASN A 309 -17.66 16.92 -2.37
C ASN A 309 -17.40 18.01 -3.42
N GLU A 310 -17.78 17.75 -4.67
CA GLU A 310 -17.63 18.66 -5.80
C GLU A 310 -18.93 18.76 -6.61
N PRO A 311 -19.16 19.85 -7.37
CA PRO A 311 -20.25 19.90 -8.34
C PRO A 311 -20.12 18.74 -9.35
N GLY A 312 -21.04 17.78 -9.32
CA GLY A 312 -20.95 16.55 -10.13
C GLY A 312 -21.11 16.77 -11.64
N SER A 313 -21.55 17.95 -12.08
CA SER A 313 -21.56 18.34 -13.48
C SER A 313 -21.68 19.85 -13.60
N SER A 314 -20.99 20.43 -14.58
CA SER A 314 -21.10 21.84 -14.93
C SER A 314 -22.49 22.25 -15.45
N ILE A 315 -23.34 21.29 -15.86
CA ILE A 315 -24.64 21.57 -16.50
C ILE A 315 -25.84 20.90 -15.81
N MET A 316 -25.62 19.95 -14.89
CA MET A 316 -26.70 19.17 -14.24
C MET A 316 -26.72 19.40 -12.72
N PRO A 317 -27.50 20.38 -12.22
CA PRO A 317 -27.70 20.59 -10.79
C PRO A 317 -28.29 19.34 -10.12
N GLY A 318 -27.78 18.97 -8.94
CA GLY A 318 -28.28 17.85 -8.15
C GLY A 318 -27.72 16.46 -8.51
N LYS A 319 -26.83 16.35 -9.51
CA LYS A 319 -26.07 15.13 -9.79
C LYS A 319 -24.83 15.06 -8.89
N VAL A 320 -24.62 13.91 -8.24
CA VAL A 320 -23.42 13.61 -7.45
C VAL A 320 -22.65 12.49 -8.15
N ASN A 321 -21.38 12.72 -8.46
CA ASN A 321 -20.51 11.68 -9.00
C ASN A 321 -19.76 10.98 -7.85
N PRO A 322 -19.51 9.66 -7.93
CA PRO A 322 -18.75 8.92 -6.95
C PRO A 322 -17.22 9.08 -7.17
N THR A 323 -16.73 10.32 -7.15
CA THR A 323 -15.34 10.68 -7.51
C THR A 323 -14.29 9.97 -6.66
N GLN A 324 -14.58 9.76 -5.37
CA GLN A 324 -13.69 9.01 -4.48
C GLN A 324 -13.62 7.52 -4.82
N SER A 325 -14.74 6.90 -5.20
CA SER A 325 -14.72 5.52 -5.73
C SER A 325 -13.95 5.44 -7.04
N GLU A 326 -14.10 6.42 -7.93
CA GLU A 326 -13.36 6.48 -9.20
C GLU A 326 -11.85 6.53 -8.95
N ALA A 327 -11.39 7.44 -8.09
CA ALA A 327 -9.98 7.57 -7.73
C ALA A 327 -9.42 6.26 -7.11
N LEU A 328 -10.13 5.67 -6.15
CA LEU A 328 -9.71 4.42 -5.52
C LEU A 328 -9.60 3.27 -6.53
N THR A 329 -10.55 3.15 -7.47
CA THR A 329 -10.47 2.14 -8.53
C THR A 329 -9.32 2.36 -9.51
N MET A 330 -8.97 3.60 -9.85
CA MET A 330 -7.80 3.90 -10.69
C MET A 330 -6.49 3.54 -9.97
N VAL A 331 -6.40 3.85 -8.67
CA VAL A 331 -5.26 3.45 -7.83
C VAL A 331 -5.11 1.94 -7.79
N SER A 332 -6.18 1.18 -7.56
CA SER A 332 -6.13 -0.29 -7.58
C SER A 332 -5.58 -0.83 -8.91
N ALA A 333 -5.98 -0.26 -10.04
CA ALA A 333 -5.45 -0.64 -11.35
C ALA A 333 -3.94 -0.34 -11.48
N GLN A 334 -3.46 0.79 -10.96
CA GLN A 334 -2.04 1.12 -10.93
C GLN A 334 -1.24 0.12 -10.09
N VAL A 335 -1.76 -0.26 -8.91
CA VAL A 335 -1.11 -1.28 -8.05
C VAL A 335 -0.98 -2.62 -8.78
N PHE A 336 -1.97 -3.03 -9.58
CA PHE A 336 -1.86 -4.24 -10.39
C PHE A 336 -0.73 -4.15 -11.44
N GLY A 337 -0.56 -2.99 -12.09
CA GLY A 337 0.55 -2.76 -13.01
C GLY A 337 1.91 -2.77 -12.32
N ASN A 338 1.98 -2.18 -11.12
CA ASN A 338 3.19 -2.18 -10.30
C ASN A 338 3.57 -3.61 -9.88
N ASP A 339 2.59 -4.46 -9.54
CA ASP A 339 2.81 -5.87 -9.18
C ASP A 339 3.47 -6.66 -10.31
N VAL A 340 2.97 -6.49 -11.55
CA VAL A 340 3.56 -7.11 -12.73
C VAL A 340 5.00 -6.64 -12.92
N THR A 341 5.25 -5.34 -12.77
CA THR A 341 6.59 -4.76 -12.91
C THR A 341 7.56 -5.33 -11.89
N ILE A 342 7.15 -5.42 -10.62
CA ILE A 342 7.96 -5.99 -9.53
C ILE A 342 8.22 -7.48 -9.77
N GLY A 343 7.21 -8.25 -10.16
CA GLY A 343 7.36 -9.68 -10.45
C GLY A 343 8.34 -9.94 -11.59
N ILE A 344 8.26 -9.17 -12.68
CA ILE A 344 9.22 -9.25 -13.79
C ILE A 344 10.61 -8.89 -13.28
N ALA A 345 10.79 -7.73 -12.65
CA ALA A 345 12.08 -7.24 -12.18
C ALA A 345 12.77 -8.21 -11.20
N ALA A 346 12.01 -8.79 -10.26
CA ALA A 346 12.54 -9.76 -9.30
C ALA A 346 13.02 -11.06 -9.97
N SER A 347 12.36 -11.48 -11.06
CA SER A 347 12.75 -12.69 -11.81
C SER A 347 14.06 -12.56 -12.59
N GLN A 348 14.56 -11.34 -12.81
CA GLN A 348 15.74 -11.07 -13.65
C GLN A 348 17.08 -11.09 -12.88
N GLY A 349 17.14 -11.75 -11.72
CA GLY A 349 18.40 -11.94 -11.00
C GLY A 349 19.42 -12.76 -11.81
N ASN A 350 20.70 -12.35 -11.79
CA ASN A 350 21.76 -13.09 -12.45
C ASN A 350 22.91 -13.30 -11.46
N PHE A 351 23.23 -14.57 -11.21
CA PHE A 351 24.32 -14.96 -10.31
C PHE A 351 24.20 -14.30 -8.93
N GLU A 352 25.22 -13.58 -8.46
CA GLU A 352 25.28 -13.04 -7.09
C GLU A 352 24.47 -11.75 -6.88
N LEU A 353 23.85 -11.17 -7.90
CA LEU A 353 23.15 -9.88 -7.76
C LEU A 353 21.98 -9.69 -8.72
N ASN A 354 20.82 -9.29 -8.19
CA ASN A 354 19.76 -8.70 -8.99
C ASN A 354 19.98 -7.20 -9.15
N VAL A 355 20.02 -6.74 -10.40
CA VAL A 355 20.27 -5.35 -10.81
C VAL A 355 18.99 -4.66 -11.28
N PHE A 356 17.86 -4.89 -10.61
CA PHE A 356 16.60 -4.18 -10.83
C PHE A 356 16.09 -3.52 -9.53
N LYS A 357 16.96 -3.33 -8.53
CA LYS A 357 16.56 -2.88 -7.18
C LYS A 357 15.84 -1.53 -7.18
N PRO A 358 16.29 -0.49 -7.94
CA PRO A 358 15.58 0.78 -8.00
C PRO A 358 14.13 0.69 -8.51
N VAL A 359 13.88 -0.08 -9.58
CA VAL A 359 12.52 -0.20 -10.13
C VAL A 359 11.62 -1.02 -9.21
N ILE A 360 12.17 -2.03 -8.52
CA ILE A 360 11.43 -2.82 -7.51
C ILE A 360 10.94 -1.90 -6.39
N ILE A 361 11.85 -1.16 -5.75
CA ILE A 361 11.48 -0.33 -4.60
C ILE A 361 10.61 0.86 -4.99
N TYR A 362 10.85 1.45 -6.17
CA TYR A 362 10.03 2.55 -6.66
C TYR A 362 8.56 2.14 -6.79
N ASN A 363 8.29 1.01 -7.47
CA ASN A 363 6.93 0.51 -7.65
C ASN A 363 6.30 0.10 -6.31
N PHE A 364 7.08 -0.52 -5.42
CA PHE A 364 6.58 -0.91 -4.10
C PHE A 364 6.13 0.32 -3.29
N LEU A 365 7.00 1.33 -3.17
CA LEU A 365 6.69 2.55 -2.43
C LEU A 365 5.58 3.37 -3.08
N GLN A 366 5.50 3.40 -4.41
CA GLN A 366 4.39 4.03 -5.11
C GLN A 366 3.06 3.36 -4.75
N SER A 367 2.99 2.03 -4.78
CA SER A 367 1.79 1.28 -4.39
C SER A 367 1.39 1.57 -2.94
N VAL A 368 2.35 1.54 -2.01
CA VAL A 368 2.11 1.83 -0.59
C VAL A 368 1.55 3.25 -0.41
N ARG A 369 2.16 4.26 -1.03
CA ARG A 369 1.69 5.65 -0.94
C ARG A 369 0.31 5.82 -1.54
N LEU A 370 0.08 5.32 -2.76
CA LEU A 370 -1.22 5.45 -3.43
C LEU A 370 -2.34 4.77 -2.64
N LEU A 371 -2.10 3.55 -2.10
CA LEU A 371 -3.08 2.86 -1.27
C LEU A 371 -3.35 3.62 0.03
N THR A 372 -2.31 4.13 0.68
CA THR A 372 -2.44 4.93 1.91
C THR A 372 -3.31 6.17 1.66
N ASP A 373 -2.92 7.00 0.69
CA ASP A 373 -3.58 8.26 0.38
C ASP A 373 -5.03 8.02 -0.10
N SER A 374 -5.25 7.03 -0.96
CA SER A 374 -6.57 6.76 -1.51
C SER A 374 -7.54 6.15 -0.49
N MET A 375 -7.06 5.29 0.42
CA MET A 375 -7.89 4.79 1.51
C MET A 375 -8.29 5.92 2.47
N GLN A 376 -7.37 6.82 2.82
CA GLN A 376 -7.68 7.97 3.68
C GLN A 376 -8.67 8.92 3.00
N ALA A 377 -8.43 9.29 1.74
CA ALA A 377 -9.33 10.15 0.98
C ALA A 377 -10.73 9.51 0.83
N PHE A 378 -10.79 8.22 0.47
CA PHE A 378 -12.04 7.49 0.37
C PHE A 378 -12.77 7.40 1.72
N ASN A 379 -12.04 7.18 2.81
CA ASN A 379 -12.61 7.18 4.15
C ASN A 379 -13.27 8.53 4.49
N ASP A 380 -12.49 9.59 4.43
CA ASP A 380 -12.85 10.91 4.92
C ASP A 380 -13.89 11.61 4.05
N LYS A 381 -13.85 11.36 2.73
CA LYS A 381 -14.67 12.03 1.73
C LYS A 381 -15.80 11.15 1.20
N CYS A 382 -15.88 9.88 1.57
CA CYS A 382 -16.95 8.99 1.13
C CYS A 382 -17.46 8.06 2.24
N ALA A 383 -16.62 7.14 2.73
CA ALA A 383 -17.07 6.03 3.57
C ALA A 383 -17.77 6.46 4.87
N VAL A 384 -17.22 7.46 5.57
CA VAL A 384 -17.81 8.01 6.80
C VAL A 384 -19.21 8.58 6.55
N GLY A 385 -19.44 9.16 5.38
CA GLY A 385 -20.70 9.81 5.01
C GLY A 385 -21.69 8.93 4.25
N ILE A 386 -21.44 7.62 4.13
CA ILE A 386 -22.41 6.68 3.54
C ILE A 386 -23.67 6.65 4.39
N GLU A 387 -24.83 6.93 3.80
CA GLU A 387 -26.14 6.85 4.47
C GLU A 387 -27.18 6.10 3.61
N PRO A 388 -28.05 5.28 4.21
CA PRO A 388 -29.03 4.46 3.51
C PRO A 388 -30.20 5.31 3.00
N ASN A 389 -30.57 5.11 1.73
CA ASN A 389 -31.83 5.62 1.21
C ASN A 389 -32.95 4.62 1.53
N LYS A 390 -33.51 4.75 2.74
CA LYS A 390 -34.49 3.81 3.28
C LYS A 390 -35.72 3.64 2.39
N GLU A 391 -36.21 4.73 1.78
CA GLU A 391 -37.36 4.68 0.87
C GLU A 391 -37.05 3.82 -0.36
N LYS A 392 -35.88 4.04 -0.98
CA LYS A 392 -35.49 3.28 -2.17
C LYS A 392 -35.18 1.81 -1.84
N ILE A 393 -34.54 1.55 -0.70
CA ILE A 393 -34.29 0.19 -0.21
C ILE A 393 -35.61 -0.55 0.00
N GLN A 394 -36.56 0.06 0.72
CA GLN A 394 -37.86 -0.54 0.99
C GLN A 394 -38.62 -0.82 -0.31
N HIS A 395 -38.64 0.15 -1.22
CA HIS A 395 -39.25 -0.01 -2.53
C HIS A 395 -38.64 -1.17 -3.33
N ASN A 396 -37.31 -1.30 -3.35
CA ASN A 396 -36.65 -2.40 -4.05
C ASN A 396 -36.96 -3.76 -3.40
N LEU A 397 -37.06 -3.82 -2.07
CA LEU A 397 -37.39 -5.02 -1.31
C LEU A 397 -38.82 -5.50 -1.61
N GLU A 398 -39.80 -4.59 -1.55
CA GLU A 398 -41.23 -4.89 -1.76
C GLU A 398 -41.54 -5.30 -3.21
N ASN A 399 -40.82 -4.73 -4.18
CA ASN A 399 -41.00 -5.06 -5.60
C ASN A 399 -40.25 -6.32 -6.04
N SER A 400 -39.39 -6.89 -5.19
CA SER A 400 -38.63 -8.06 -5.58
C SER A 400 -39.49 -9.32 -5.61
N LEU A 401 -39.36 -10.09 -6.70
CA LEU A 401 -39.99 -11.40 -6.82
C LEU A 401 -39.26 -12.49 -6.03
N MET A 402 -38.10 -12.22 -5.44
CA MET A 402 -37.27 -13.24 -4.77
C MET A 402 -37.71 -13.53 -3.35
N LEU A 403 -38.58 -12.71 -2.76
CA LEU A 403 -39.23 -13.02 -1.47
C LEU A 403 -40.11 -14.29 -1.56
N VAL A 404 -40.48 -14.70 -2.76
CA VAL A 404 -41.20 -15.95 -3.04
C VAL A 404 -40.47 -17.19 -2.49
N THR A 405 -39.14 -17.11 -2.32
CA THR A 405 -38.33 -18.22 -1.80
C THR A 405 -38.73 -18.62 -0.37
N ALA A 406 -39.29 -17.69 0.42
CA ALA A 406 -39.86 -17.98 1.74
C ALA A 406 -41.04 -18.96 1.68
N LEU A 407 -41.72 -19.07 0.53
CA LEU A 407 -42.85 -19.99 0.35
C LEU A 407 -42.41 -21.43 0.09
N ASN A 408 -41.16 -21.67 -0.32
CA ASN A 408 -40.68 -23.01 -0.71
C ASN A 408 -40.94 -24.10 0.35
N PRO A 409 -40.67 -23.87 1.66
CA PRO A 409 -40.93 -24.88 2.70
C PRO A 409 -42.42 -25.15 2.93
N HIS A 410 -43.31 -24.24 2.55
CA HIS A 410 -44.75 -24.31 2.82
C HIS A 410 -45.55 -24.91 1.66
N ILE A 411 -45.19 -24.55 0.42
CA ILE A 411 -45.97 -24.94 -0.78
C ILE A 411 -45.13 -25.68 -1.83
N GLY A 412 -43.82 -25.84 -1.61
CA GLY A 412 -42.90 -26.47 -2.55
C GLY A 412 -42.42 -25.53 -3.67
N TYR A 413 -41.22 -25.82 -4.20
CA TYR A 413 -40.54 -24.98 -5.19
C TYR A 413 -41.36 -24.71 -6.46
N GLU A 414 -42.01 -25.75 -7.03
CA GLU A 414 -42.76 -25.58 -8.28
C GLU A 414 -43.94 -24.61 -8.14
N ASN A 415 -44.58 -24.60 -6.98
CA ASN A 415 -45.71 -23.72 -6.70
C ASN A 415 -45.26 -22.28 -6.44
N ALA A 416 -44.17 -22.10 -5.67
CA ALA A 416 -43.53 -20.79 -5.52
C ALA A 416 -43.08 -20.22 -6.87
N ALA A 417 -42.47 -21.04 -7.73
CA ALA A 417 -42.07 -20.63 -9.07
C ALA A 417 -43.25 -20.23 -9.97
N LYS A 418 -44.41 -20.89 -9.84
CA LYS A 418 -45.65 -20.48 -10.53
C LYS A 418 -46.11 -19.10 -10.08
N ILE A 419 -46.09 -18.82 -8.78
CA ILE A 419 -46.45 -17.50 -8.22
C ILE A 419 -45.53 -16.42 -8.78
N ALA A 420 -44.21 -16.63 -8.75
CA ALA A 420 -43.24 -15.66 -9.26
C ALA A 420 -43.41 -15.41 -10.77
N LYS A 421 -43.63 -16.47 -11.57
CA LYS A 421 -43.89 -16.33 -13.00
C LYS A 421 -45.17 -15.56 -13.29
N LEU A 422 -46.23 -15.81 -12.52
CA LEU A 422 -47.50 -15.11 -12.66
C LEU A 422 -47.35 -13.63 -12.30
N ALA A 423 -46.72 -13.31 -11.17
CA ALA A 423 -46.43 -11.94 -10.75
C ALA A 423 -45.64 -11.18 -11.82
N HIS A 424 -44.61 -11.81 -12.39
CA HIS A 424 -43.82 -11.22 -13.46
C HIS A 424 -44.62 -10.98 -14.76
N GLN A 425 -45.41 -11.97 -15.19
CA GLN A 425 -46.20 -11.88 -16.41
C GLN A 425 -47.29 -10.81 -16.34
N GLU A 426 -47.87 -10.62 -15.16
CA GLU A 426 -48.97 -9.68 -14.94
C GLU A 426 -48.51 -8.31 -14.41
N GLY A 427 -47.24 -8.17 -14.03
CA GLY A 427 -46.71 -6.96 -13.39
C GLY A 427 -47.33 -6.69 -12.01
N THR A 428 -47.74 -7.74 -11.31
CA THR A 428 -48.37 -7.66 -9.98
C THR A 428 -47.38 -8.02 -8.88
N THR A 429 -47.74 -7.74 -7.62
CA THR A 429 -46.95 -8.14 -6.47
C THR A 429 -47.01 -9.66 -6.24
N LEU A 430 -46.03 -10.21 -5.52
CA LEU A 430 -46.06 -11.61 -5.10
C LEU A 430 -47.31 -11.96 -4.29
N LYS A 431 -47.79 -11.04 -3.45
CA LYS A 431 -48.97 -11.21 -2.61
C LYS A 431 -50.23 -11.39 -3.46
N GLU A 432 -50.44 -10.50 -4.44
CA GLU A 432 -51.57 -10.57 -5.37
C GLU A 432 -51.53 -11.86 -6.20
N ALA A 433 -50.36 -12.21 -6.76
CA ALA A 433 -50.20 -13.43 -7.53
C ALA A 433 -50.42 -14.69 -6.69
N ALA A 434 -49.92 -14.72 -5.44
CA ALA A 434 -50.09 -15.84 -4.52
C ALA A 434 -51.57 -16.11 -4.22
N VAL A 435 -52.32 -15.06 -3.84
CA VAL A 435 -53.76 -15.18 -3.57
C VAL A 435 -54.52 -15.59 -4.84
N LYS A 436 -54.16 -15.04 -6.00
CA LYS A 436 -54.80 -15.37 -7.29
C LYS A 436 -54.64 -16.84 -7.69
N THR A 437 -53.50 -17.48 -7.35
CA THR A 437 -53.30 -18.92 -7.62
C THR A 437 -54.13 -19.83 -6.72
N GLY A 438 -54.69 -19.32 -5.62
CA GLY A 438 -55.39 -20.13 -4.62
C GLY A 438 -54.48 -21.05 -3.81
N LEU A 439 -53.15 -20.89 -3.90
CA LEU A 439 -52.16 -21.72 -3.20
C LEU A 439 -52.02 -21.36 -1.71
N LEU A 440 -52.35 -20.13 -1.34
CA LEU A 440 -52.36 -19.65 0.05
C LEU A 440 -53.25 -18.41 0.23
N THR A 441 -53.64 -18.12 1.47
CA THR A 441 -54.41 -16.91 1.82
C THR A 441 -53.51 -15.68 2.02
N GLU A 442 -54.13 -14.51 2.12
CA GLU A 442 -53.43 -13.26 2.39
C GLU A 442 -52.67 -13.31 3.73
N GLU A 443 -53.31 -13.85 4.77
CA GLU A 443 -52.73 -13.98 6.11
C GLU A 443 -51.55 -14.97 6.13
N GLN A 444 -51.67 -16.07 5.38
CA GLN A 444 -50.57 -17.02 5.21
C GLN A 444 -49.38 -16.37 4.51
N PHE A 445 -49.63 -15.53 3.49
CA PHE A 445 -48.55 -14.81 2.80
C PHE A 445 -47.81 -13.89 3.77
N GLU A 446 -48.53 -13.08 4.54
CA GLU A 446 -47.94 -12.16 5.51
C GLU A 446 -47.18 -12.88 6.63
N GLN A 447 -47.69 -14.03 7.07
CA GLN A 447 -47.03 -14.85 8.09
C GLN A 447 -45.73 -15.50 7.56
N TRP A 448 -45.74 -16.01 6.32
CA TRP A 448 -44.63 -16.78 5.78
C TRP A 448 -43.57 -15.90 5.10
N VAL A 449 -43.98 -14.81 4.45
CA VAL A 449 -43.09 -13.90 3.71
C VAL A 449 -42.74 -12.70 4.60
N ASN A 450 -41.85 -12.95 5.56
CA ASN A 450 -41.29 -11.92 6.42
C ASN A 450 -39.78 -11.77 6.16
N PRO A 451 -39.33 -10.67 5.52
CA PRO A 451 -37.91 -10.46 5.23
C PRO A 451 -36.99 -10.56 6.45
N ALA A 452 -37.46 -10.20 7.65
CA ALA A 452 -36.67 -10.29 8.88
C ALA A 452 -36.34 -11.75 9.27
N ASN A 453 -37.14 -12.71 8.82
CA ASN A 453 -36.91 -14.14 9.03
C ASN A 453 -36.08 -14.78 7.91
N MET A 454 -35.71 -14.02 6.87
CA MET A 454 -35.00 -14.51 5.67
C MET A 454 -33.51 -14.17 5.66
N ILE A 455 -32.99 -13.52 6.72
CA ILE A 455 -31.61 -13.01 6.80
C ILE A 455 -30.70 -13.84 7.70
N HIS A 456 -31.17 -15.01 8.17
CA HIS A 456 -30.43 -15.97 8.98
C HIS A 456 -30.96 -17.39 8.76
N PRO A 457 -30.19 -18.44 9.09
CA PRO A 457 -30.68 -19.81 9.02
C PRO A 457 -31.92 -20.01 9.89
N SER A 458 -32.99 -20.56 9.32
CA SER A 458 -34.17 -21.00 10.06
C SER A 458 -33.88 -22.32 10.78
N LYS A 459 -34.39 -22.48 12.00
CA LYS A 459 -34.38 -23.76 12.73
C LYS A 459 -35.38 -24.77 12.16
#